data_AF-A0A969P2B8-F1
#
_entry.id   AF-A0A969P2B8-F1
#
_cell.length_a   1.000
_cell.length_b   1.000
_cell.length_c   1.000
_cell.angle_alpha   90.00
_cell.angle_beta   90.00
_cell.angle_gamma   90.00
#
_symmetry.space_group_name_H-M   'P 1'
#
loop_
_entity.id
_entity.type
_entity.pdbx_description
1 polymer ?
#
loop_
_entity_poly.entity_id
_entity_poly.type
_entity_poly.pdbx_seq_one_letter_code
_entity_poly.pdbx_strand_id
1 'polypeptide(L)'
;MSLSLVAMMATGPRRPSAIDIIWYCGLAWLASGGVRYVMWFALLLMPLYAEQLAALIPYRTAPRVPRAVAIGFGVALLLLVVALLPWFEPARYFGAGDEGIYASSGRYNTLMASTTPVSATEWLAQNPIDGRFWVDMSQSSYTIWRLPEKQVFTDLRVELFPPDVWRDYFAIARGNDYSLLLLDEWEITHVMLDGRWQRNLHELLLATPGWCEQYQDGRAVILARCET
;
A
#
# COMPACT_ATOMS: atom_id res chain seq x y z
N MET A 1 -0.81 -21.67 -8.77
CA MET A 1 0.47 -21.55 -9.52
C MET A 1 1.63 -22.29 -8.87
N SER A 2 1.86 -22.18 -7.56
CA SER A 2 2.98 -22.88 -6.89
C SER A 2 2.87 -24.41 -6.94
N LEU A 3 1.71 -24.98 -6.57
CA LEU A 3 1.49 -26.44 -6.58
C LEU A 3 1.60 -27.06 -7.99
N SER A 4 1.15 -26.35 -9.02
CA SER A 4 1.29 -26.79 -10.40
C SER A 4 2.75 -26.84 -10.85
N LEU A 5 3.60 -25.90 -10.40
CA LEU A 5 5.03 -25.96 -10.68
C LEU A 5 5.68 -27.17 -10.00
N VAL A 6 5.33 -27.45 -8.74
CA VAL A 6 5.84 -28.63 -8.02
C VAL A 6 5.47 -29.92 -8.76
N ALA A 7 4.23 -30.03 -9.21
CA ALA A 7 3.79 -31.17 -10.01
C ALA A 7 4.64 -31.30 -11.29
N MET A 8 4.86 -30.21 -12.03
CA MET A 8 5.71 -30.21 -13.23
C MET A 8 7.18 -30.53 -12.94
N MET A 9 7.73 -30.10 -11.81
CA MET A 9 9.08 -30.46 -11.38
C MET A 9 9.21 -31.96 -11.03
N ALA A 10 8.16 -32.56 -10.49
CA ALA A 10 8.14 -33.97 -10.12
C ALA A 10 7.91 -34.90 -11.33
N THR A 11 6.97 -34.55 -12.20
CA THR A 11 6.49 -35.42 -13.29
C THR A 11 6.89 -34.98 -14.69
N GLY A 12 7.40 -33.76 -14.84
CA GLY A 12 7.73 -33.17 -16.14
C GLY A 12 9.00 -33.74 -16.77
N PRO A 13 9.18 -33.49 -18.08
CA PRO A 13 10.30 -34.01 -18.86
C PRO A 13 11.65 -33.40 -18.46
N ARG A 14 11.66 -32.16 -17.95
CA ARG A 14 12.86 -31.50 -17.40
C ARG A 14 12.90 -31.70 -15.89
N ARG A 15 13.99 -32.32 -15.42
CA ARG A 15 14.30 -32.48 -13.99
C ARG A 15 14.89 -31.18 -13.46
N PRO A 16 14.39 -30.66 -12.31
CA PRO A 16 14.98 -29.48 -11.70
C PRO A 16 16.40 -29.78 -11.23
N SER A 17 17.30 -28.81 -11.37
CA SER A 17 18.63 -28.88 -10.77
C SER A 17 18.55 -28.71 -9.23
N ALA A 18 19.63 -29.04 -8.52
CA ALA A 18 19.71 -28.78 -7.08
C ALA A 18 19.52 -27.29 -6.75
N ILE A 19 20.01 -26.41 -7.63
CA ILE A 19 19.87 -24.96 -7.50
C ILE A 19 18.40 -24.54 -7.64
N ASP A 20 17.66 -25.12 -8.59
CA ASP A 20 16.22 -24.83 -8.79
C ASP A 20 15.40 -25.22 -7.55
N ILE A 21 15.71 -26.38 -6.96
CA ILE A 21 15.05 -26.85 -5.74
C ILE A 21 15.38 -25.92 -4.56
N ILE A 22 16.66 -25.54 -4.40
CA ILE A 22 17.09 -24.62 -3.34
C ILE A 22 16.38 -23.27 -3.48
N TRP A 23 16.34 -22.69 -4.68
CA TRP A 23 15.65 -21.42 -4.93
C TRP A 23 14.16 -21.53 -4.67
N TYR A 24 13.51 -22.57 -5.21
CA TYR A 24 12.08 -22.78 -4.99
C TYR A 24 11.76 -22.90 -3.51
N CYS A 25 12.44 -23.79 -2.78
CA CYS A 25 12.19 -24.03 -1.37
C CYS A 25 12.52 -22.80 -0.51
N GLY A 26 13.67 -22.15 -0.74
CA GLY A 26 14.08 -20.97 0.02
C GLY A 26 13.13 -19.78 -0.15
N LEU A 27 12.71 -19.51 -1.39
CA LEU A 27 11.78 -18.42 -1.66
C LEU A 27 10.35 -18.75 -1.26
N ALA A 28 9.93 -20.01 -1.37
CA ALA A 28 8.63 -20.44 -0.85
C ALA A 28 8.57 -20.29 0.67
N TRP A 29 9.65 -20.65 1.38
CA TRP A 29 9.79 -20.42 2.80
C TRP A 29 9.68 -18.92 3.13
N LEU A 30 10.45 -18.07 2.44
CA LEU A 30 10.37 -16.62 2.63
C LEU A 30 8.96 -16.07 2.34
N ALA A 31 8.34 -16.46 1.22
CA ALA A 31 6.98 -16.05 0.86
C ALA A 31 5.94 -16.48 1.90
N SER A 32 6.12 -17.66 2.51
CA SER A 32 5.26 -18.12 3.61
C SER A 32 5.44 -17.28 4.89
N GLY A 33 6.62 -16.71 5.10
CA GLY A 33 6.92 -15.83 6.24
C GLY A 33 6.42 -14.39 6.09
N GLY A 34 5.99 -13.95 4.90
CA GLY A 34 5.39 -12.63 4.74
C GLY A 34 5.12 -12.19 3.30
N VAL A 35 4.07 -11.36 3.14
CA VAL A 35 3.59 -10.85 1.84
C VAL A 35 4.68 -10.11 1.05
N ARG A 36 5.58 -9.39 1.74
CA ARG A 36 6.69 -8.65 1.10
C ARG A 36 7.64 -9.54 0.28
N TYR A 37 7.70 -10.83 0.59
CA TYR A 37 8.57 -11.78 -0.10
C TYR A 37 7.90 -12.44 -1.31
N VAL A 38 6.57 -12.31 -1.44
CA VAL A 38 5.80 -12.89 -2.55
C VAL A 38 6.26 -12.36 -3.90
N MET A 39 6.67 -11.09 -3.98
CA MET A 39 7.21 -10.49 -5.21
C MET A 39 8.47 -11.22 -5.68
N TRP A 40 9.41 -11.48 -4.77
CA TRP A 40 10.65 -12.18 -5.09
C TRP A 40 10.41 -13.62 -5.52
N PHE A 41 9.49 -14.30 -4.82
CA PHE A 41 9.05 -15.63 -5.19
C PHE A 41 8.44 -15.64 -6.59
N ALA A 42 7.50 -14.74 -6.90
CA ALA A 42 6.84 -14.67 -8.20
C ALA A 42 7.81 -14.37 -9.35
N LEU A 43 8.75 -13.43 -9.14
CA LEU A 43 9.75 -13.04 -10.14
C LEU A 43 10.63 -14.23 -10.55
N LEU A 44 11.08 -15.03 -9.58
CA LEU A 44 11.94 -16.18 -9.84
C LEU A 44 11.13 -17.43 -10.25
N LEU A 45 9.86 -17.54 -9.84
CA LEU A 45 8.99 -18.64 -10.26
C LEU A 45 8.70 -18.59 -11.75
N MET A 46 8.63 -17.39 -12.36
CA MET A 46 8.34 -17.22 -13.79
C MET A 46 9.31 -17.94 -14.73
N PRO A 47 10.64 -17.71 -14.68
CA PRO A 47 11.58 -18.39 -15.58
C PRO A 47 11.59 -19.91 -15.34
N LEU A 48 11.54 -20.37 -14.08
CA LEU A 48 11.45 -21.81 -13.79
C LEU A 48 10.18 -22.42 -14.41
N TYR A 49 9.04 -21.74 -14.27
CA TYR A 49 7.78 -22.18 -14.86
C TYR A 49 7.83 -22.20 -16.39
N ALA A 50 8.46 -21.18 -17.00
CA ALA A 50 8.64 -21.09 -18.45
C ALA A 50 9.54 -22.22 -18.98
N GLU A 51 10.63 -22.56 -18.30
CA GLU A 51 11.49 -23.68 -18.69
C GLU A 51 10.76 -25.04 -18.63
N GLN A 52 9.96 -25.24 -17.57
CA GLN A 52 9.17 -26.47 -17.43
C GLN A 52 8.08 -26.57 -18.50
N LEU A 53 7.46 -25.44 -18.88
CA LEU A 53 6.52 -25.40 -20.00
C LEU A 53 7.20 -25.61 -21.35
N ALA A 54 8.36 -24.99 -21.57
CA ALA A 54 9.12 -25.12 -22.81
C ALA A 54 9.53 -26.58 -23.07
N ALA A 55 9.88 -27.31 -22.02
CA ALA A 55 10.24 -28.73 -22.12
C ALA A 55 9.06 -29.63 -22.54
N LEU A 56 7.80 -29.19 -22.37
CA LEU A 56 6.61 -29.90 -22.86
C LEU A 56 6.35 -29.63 -24.35
N ILE A 57 6.96 -28.58 -24.92
CA ILE A 57 6.76 -28.18 -26.31
C ILE A 57 7.90 -28.81 -27.13
N PRO A 58 7.63 -29.76 -28.05
CA PRO A 58 8.67 -30.33 -28.88
C PRO A 58 9.35 -29.24 -29.71
N TYR A 59 10.69 -29.23 -29.71
CA TYR A 59 11.47 -28.31 -30.54
C TYR A 59 11.21 -28.64 -32.01
N ARG A 60 10.28 -27.89 -32.62
CA ARG A 60 10.03 -27.93 -34.06
C ARG A 60 10.78 -26.77 -34.68
N THR A 61 11.43 -27.00 -35.82
CA THR A 61 11.91 -25.89 -36.66
C THR A 61 10.76 -24.92 -36.86
N ALA A 62 10.96 -23.65 -36.49
CA ALA A 62 9.87 -22.68 -36.47
C ALA A 62 9.24 -22.62 -37.88
N PRO A 63 7.98 -23.03 -38.06
CA PRO A 63 7.32 -22.87 -39.35
C PRO A 63 7.29 -21.38 -39.69
N ARG A 64 7.41 -21.02 -40.98
CA ARG A 64 7.25 -19.61 -41.40
C ARG A 64 5.85 -19.16 -41.00
N VAL A 65 5.78 -18.33 -39.95
CA VAL A 65 4.52 -17.77 -39.46
C VAL A 65 4.02 -16.77 -40.51
N PRO A 66 2.76 -16.87 -40.99
CA PRO A 66 2.22 -15.88 -41.91
C PRO A 66 2.30 -14.48 -41.32
N ARG A 67 2.66 -13.48 -42.14
CA ARG A 67 2.85 -12.09 -41.70
C ARG A 67 1.63 -11.53 -40.96
N ALA A 68 0.42 -11.90 -41.39
CA ALA A 68 -0.84 -11.52 -40.75
C ALA A 68 -0.96 -12.04 -39.30
N VAL A 69 -0.54 -13.29 -39.04
CA VAL A 69 -0.56 -13.89 -37.69
C VAL A 69 0.46 -13.21 -36.79
N ALA A 70 1.67 -12.94 -37.30
CA ALA A 70 2.70 -12.22 -36.54
C ALA A 70 2.26 -10.80 -36.19
N ILE A 71 1.63 -10.08 -37.13
CA ILE A 71 1.06 -8.75 -36.87
C ILE A 71 -0.07 -8.85 -35.85
N GLY A 72 -1.01 -9.79 -36.00
CA GLY A 72 -2.11 -9.97 -35.06
C GLY A 72 -1.64 -10.26 -33.63
N PHE A 73 -0.63 -11.14 -33.48
CA PHE A 73 -0.03 -11.42 -32.18
C PHE A 73 0.71 -10.21 -31.61
N GLY A 74 1.46 -9.47 -32.43
CA GLY A 74 2.13 -8.24 -32.02
C GLY A 74 1.15 -7.17 -31.56
N VAL A 75 0.02 -7.00 -32.26
CA VAL A 75 -1.07 -6.10 -31.86
C VAL A 75 -1.72 -6.59 -30.56
N ALA A 76 -1.98 -7.88 -30.41
CA ALA A 76 -2.54 -8.44 -29.18
C ALA A 76 -1.62 -8.22 -27.97
N LEU A 77 -0.31 -8.42 -28.13
CA LEU A 77 0.68 -8.10 -27.10
C LEU A 77 0.73 -6.61 -26.79
N LEU A 78 0.70 -5.75 -27.80
CA LEU A 78 0.66 -4.30 -27.61
C LEU A 78 -0.60 -3.88 -26.83
N LEU A 79 -1.77 -4.43 -27.20
CA LEU A 79 -3.02 -4.19 -26.49
C LEU A 79 -2.96 -4.70 -25.05
N LEU A 80 -2.32 -5.86 -24.80
CA LEU A 80 -2.10 -6.37 -23.45
C LEU A 80 -1.20 -5.44 -22.64
N VAL A 81 -0.09 -4.96 -23.21
CA VAL A 81 0.79 -4.00 -22.56
C VAL A 81 0.02 -2.72 -22.23
N VAL A 82 -0.74 -2.19 -23.19
CA VAL A 82 -1.59 -1.02 -22.98
C VAL A 82 -2.63 -1.27 -21.89
N ALA A 83 -3.27 -2.45 -21.88
CA ALA A 83 -4.24 -2.86 -20.87
C ALA A 83 -3.67 -2.94 -19.44
N LEU A 84 -2.34 -3.12 -19.31
CA LEU A 84 -1.62 -3.22 -18.04
C LEU A 84 -0.94 -1.90 -17.64
N LEU A 85 -1.02 -0.85 -18.46
CA LEU A 85 -0.45 0.45 -18.09
C LEU A 85 -1.24 1.06 -16.93
N PRO A 86 -0.56 1.63 -15.92
CA PRO A 86 -1.22 2.15 -14.72
C PRO A 86 -2.19 3.31 -14.99
N TRP A 87 -2.09 3.99 -16.14
CA TRP A 87 -3.02 5.04 -16.56
C TRP A 87 -4.21 4.53 -17.39
N PHE A 88 -4.15 3.30 -17.92
CA PHE A 88 -5.23 2.67 -18.66
C PHE A 88 -5.83 1.61 -17.74
N GLU A 89 -6.54 2.04 -16.69
CA GLU A 89 -7.21 1.16 -15.74
C GLU A 89 -8.53 0.66 -16.34
N PRO A 90 -8.62 -0.55 -16.92
CA PRO A 90 -9.85 -1.00 -17.57
C PRO A 90 -10.96 -1.20 -16.53
N ALA A 91 -10.59 -1.47 -15.27
CA ALA A 91 -11.48 -1.54 -14.13
C ALA A 91 -12.27 -0.24 -13.89
N ARG A 92 -11.72 0.94 -14.23
CA ARG A 92 -12.46 2.21 -14.18
C ARG A 92 -13.61 2.28 -15.19
N TYR A 93 -13.49 1.58 -16.31
CA TYR A 93 -14.46 1.63 -17.40
C TYR A 93 -15.45 0.46 -17.38
N PHE A 94 -15.07 -0.68 -16.79
CA PHE A 94 -15.81 -1.94 -16.92
C PHE A 94 -16.15 -2.65 -15.59
N GLY A 95 -15.77 -2.11 -14.42
CA GLY A 95 -15.97 -2.75 -13.11
C GLY A 95 -16.91 -2.00 -12.16
N ALA A 96 -17.42 -2.70 -11.14
CA ALA A 96 -18.07 -2.08 -9.98
C ALA A 96 -17.02 -1.78 -8.91
N GLY A 97 -16.99 -0.54 -8.41
CA GLY A 97 -16.26 -0.19 -7.19
C GLY A 97 -15.05 0.70 -7.42
N ASP A 98 -15.34 1.97 -7.64
CA ASP A 98 -14.42 3.11 -7.53
C ASP A 98 -13.95 3.35 -6.07
N GLU A 99 -13.71 2.29 -5.29
CA GLU A 99 -12.80 2.37 -4.15
C GLU A 99 -11.39 2.35 -4.73
N GLY A 100 -11.04 3.43 -5.43
CA GLY A 100 -9.85 3.54 -6.27
C GLY A 100 -8.62 3.03 -5.53
N ILE A 101 -7.80 2.22 -6.19
CA ILE A 101 -6.48 1.84 -5.65
C ILE A 101 -5.63 3.11 -5.45
N TYR A 102 -5.93 4.13 -6.25
CA TYR A 102 -5.21 5.38 -6.35
C TYR A 102 -5.94 6.54 -5.66
N ALA A 103 -5.20 7.58 -5.28
CA ALA A 103 -5.77 8.79 -4.71
C ALA A 103 -6.79 9.41 -5.66
N SER A 104 -7.85 9.98 -5.10
CA SER A 104 -8.89 10.67 -5.87
C SER A 104 -8.55 12.14 -6.14
N SER A 105 -7.55 12.69 -5.44
CA SER A 105 -7.18 14.10 -5.49
C SER A 105 -5.67 14.33 -5.64
N GLY A 106 -5.33 15.58 -5.98
CA GLY A 106 -3.97 16.09 -6.14
C GLY A 106 -3.29 15.77 -7.47
N ARG A 107 -2.13 16.39 -7.67
CA ARG A 107 -1.38 16.38 -8.94
C ARG A 107 -0.87 15.00 -9.37
N TYR A 108 -0.63 14.11 -8.40
CA TYR A 108 -0.05 12.77 -8.62
C TYR A 108 -1.03 11.66 -8.24
N ASN A 109 -2.32 11.88 -8.48
CA ASN A 109 -3.39 11.01 -8.03
C ASN A 109 -3.22 9.54 -8.47
N THR A 110 -2.72 9.27 -9.69
CA THR A 110 -2.42 7.91 -10.21
C THR A 110 -1.11 7.29 -9.69
N LEU A 111 -0.29 8.03 -8.93
CA LEU A 111 0.93 7.51 -8.30
C LEU A 111 0.78 7.32 -6.80
N MET A 112 -0.26 7.93 -6.22
CA MET A 112 -0.55 7.86 -4.79
C MET A 112 -1.63 6.83 -4.54
N ALA A 113 -1.57 6.14 -3.41
CA ALA A 113 -2.64 5.22 -3.01
C ALA A 113 -3.87 6.02 -2.58
N SER A 114 -5.07 5.42 -2.62
CA SER A 114 -6.26 6.08 -2.09
C SER A 114 -6.20 6.36 -0.59
N THR A 115 -5.28 5.74 0.13
CA THR A 115 -5.02 6.00 1.56
C THR A 115 -4.12 7.20 1.78
N THR A 116 -3.51 7.76 0.73
CA THR A 116 -2.62 8.91 0.85
C THR A 116 -3.43 10.16 1.19
N PRO A 117 -3.08 10.92 2.26
CA PRO A 117 -3.86 12.06 2.77
C PRO A 117 -3.62 13.34 1.95
N VAL A 118 -3.83 13.26 0.63
CA VAL A 118 -3.51 14.36 -0.30
C VAL A 118 -4.33 15.60 0.01
N SER A 119 -5.67 15.46 0.06
CA SER A 119 -6.56 16.58 0.34
C SER A 119 -6.37 17.17 1.75
N ALA A 120 -6.19 16.31 2.77
CA ALA A 120 -5.96 16.75 4.15
C ALA A 120 -4.67 17.56 4.29
N THR A 121 -3.58 17.14 3.65
CA THR A 121 -2.31 17.89 3.69
C THR A 121 -2.34 19.15 2.83
N GLU A 122 -3.13 19.19 1.75
CA GLU A 122 -3.41 20.42 1.00
C GLU A 122 -4.21 21.42 1.84
N TRP A 123 -5.18 20.93 2.62
CA TRP A 123 -5.92 21.75 3.57
C TRP A 123 -5.02 22.30 4.69
N LEU A 124 -4.15 21.48 5.27
CA LEU A 124 -3.17 21.90 6.28
C LEU A 124 -2.16 22.93 5.74
N ALA A 125 -1.81 22.85 4.45
CA ALA A 125 -0.96 23.86 3.81
C ALA A 125 -1.65 25.23 3.71
N GLN A 126 -2.98 25.25 3.58
CA GLN A 126 -3.80 26.47 3.50
C GLN A 126 -4.25 26.96 4.88
N ASN A 127 -4.28 26.06 5.88
CA ASN A 127 -4.68 26.31 7.25
C ASN A 127 -3.55 25.85 8.18
N PRO A 128 -2.47 26.65 8.32
CA PRO A 128 -1.34 26.27 9.15
C PRO A 128 -1.78 26.04 10.60
N ILE A 129 -1.45 24.86 11.12
CA ILE A 129 -1.71 24.50 12.52
C ILE A 129 -0.54 24.86 13.43
N ASP A 130 -0.82 25.33 14.64
CA ASP A 130 0.20 25.64 15.65
C ASP A 130 0.16 24.63 16.81
N GLY A 131 1.32 24.34 17.38
CA GLY A 131 1.48 23.37 18.47
C GLY A 131 1.78 21.94 17.99
N ARG A 132 1.57 20.97 18.88
CA ARG A 132 1.99 19.58 18.66
C ARG A 132 0.92 18.79 17.92
N PHE A 133 1.39 18.04 16.93
CA PHE A 133 0.53 17.39 15.96
C PHE A 133 0.72 15.87 15.99
N TRP A 134 -0.34 15.16 16.38
CA TRP A 134 -0.40 13.72 16.27
C TRP A 134 -1.02 13.33 14.92
N VAL A 135 -0.42 12.37 14.23
CA VAL A 135 -0.92 11.88 12.94
C VAL A 135 -0.90 10.37 12.93
N ASP A 136 -1.86 9.75 12.27
CA ASP A 136 -1.78 8.33 12.00
C ASP A 136 -0.50 7.98 11.24
N MET A 137 0.18 6.93 11.70
CA MET A 137 1.46 6.47 11.21
C MET A 137 1.41 6.15 9.71
N SER A 138 0.29 5.62 9.19
CA SER A 138 0.15 5.34 7.75
C SER A 138 0.09 6.62 6.89
N GLN A 139 -0.29 7.74 7.50
CA GLN A 139 -0.42 9.06 6.86
C GLN A 139 0.80 9.97 7.13
N SER A 140 1.60 9.65 8.16
CA SER A 140 2.75 10.43 8.63
C SER A 140 3.77 10.79 7.55
N SER A 141 4.24 9.81 6.77
CA SER A 141 5.35 10.03 5.83
C SER A 141 4.98 10.95 4.68
N TYR A 142 3.75 10.85 4.16
CA TYR A 142 3.27 11.77 3.14
C TYR A 142 3.09 13.18 3.72
N THR A 143 2.60 13.26 4.96
CA THR A 143 2.42 14.54 5.67
C THR A 143 3.73 15.28 5.82
N ILE A 144 4.79 14.61 6.28
CA ILE A 144 6.14 15.18 6.40
C ILE A 144 6.71 15.56 5.03
N TRP A 145 6.48 14.74 4.00
CA TRP A 145 6.91 15.07 2.64
C TRP A 145 6.24 16.34 2.10
N ARG A 146 4.93 16.51 2.36
CA ARG A 146 4.15 17.64 1.86
C ARG A 146 4.36 18.93 2.66
N LEU A 147 4.55 18.80 3.98
CA LEU A 147 4.65 19.85 4.99
C LEU A 147 5.92 19.62 5.83
N PRO A 148 7.13 19.78 5.25
CA PRO A 148 8.39 19.47 5.94
C PRO A 148 8.65 20.33 7.18
N GLU A 149 8.01 21.49 7.28
CA GLU A 149 8.06 22.38 8.44
C GLU A 149 7.22 21.90 9.63
N LYS A 150 6.30 20.94 9.42
CA LYS A 150 5.43 20.43 10.48
C LYS A 150 6.02 19.17 11.10
N GLN A 151 6.34 19.27 12.38
CA GLN A 151 6.78 18.12 13.16
C GLN A 151 5.58 17.28 13.60
N VAL A 152 5.58 16.02 13.19
CA VAL A 152 4.61 15.02 13.63
C VAL A 152 5.08 14.35 14.92
N PHE A 153 4.14 13.82 15.70
CA PHE A 153 4.42 13.13 16.96
C PHE A 153 5.37 11.93 16.78
N THR A 154 5.06 11.07 15.80
CA THR A 154 5.90 9.93 15.38
C THR A 154 5.82 9.74 13.87
N ASP A 155 6.78 9.00 13.30
CA ASP A 155 6.78 8.62 11.88
C ASP A 155 7.22 7.15 11.68
N LEU A 156 7.22 6.69 10.42
CA LEU A 156 7.54 5.30 10.06
C LEU A 156 8.99 4.85 10.33
N ARG A 157 9.88 5.72 10.80
CA ARG A 157 11.26 5.39 11.22
C ARG A 157 11.23 4.83 12.65
N VAL A 158 10.55 3.69 12.80
CA VAL A 158 10.20 3.08 14.10
C VAL A 158 11.39 2.90 15.03
N GLU A 159 12.55 2.59 14.48
CA GLU A 159 13.83 2.40 15.15
C GLU A 159 14.41 3.66 15.82
N LEU A 160 13.94 4.85 15.45
CA LEU A 160 14.44 6.11 16.01
C LEU A 160 13.71 6.56 17.28
N PHE A 161 12.54 5.99 17.57
CA PHE A 161 11.73 6.36 18.72
C PHE A 161 11.86 5.32 19.85
N PRO A 162 11.98 5.74 21.12
CA PRO A 162 11.97 4.81 22.24
C PRO A 162 10.69 3.96 22.29
N PRO A 163 10.75 2.71 22.79
CA PRO A 163 9.57 1.84 22.89
C PRO A 163 8.39 2.43 23.67
N ASP A 164 8.66 3.27 24.68
CA ASP A 164 7.61 3.92 25.46
C ASP A 164 6.81 4.93 24.63
N VAL A 165 7.46 5.68 23.73
CA VAL A 165 6.78 6.60 22.81
C VAL A 165 5.83 5.84 21.87
N TRP A 166 6.25 4.66 21.40
CA TRP A 166 5.37 3.79 20.61
C TRP A 166 4.21 3.23 21.41
N ARG A 167 4.43 2.89 22.69
CA ARG A 167 3.36 2.44 23.58
C ARG A 167 2.28 3.51 23.72
N ASP A 168 2.70 4.77 23.90
CA ASP A 168 1.80 5.92 24.02
C ASP A 168 1.11 6.23 22.70
N TYR A 169 1.85 6.17 21.58
CA TYR A 169 1.27 6.31 20.25
C TYR A 169 0.11 5.32 20.03
N PHE A 170 0.34 4.03 20.30
CA PHE A 170 -0.70 3.02 20.14
C PHE A 170 -1.80 3.13 21.21
N ALA A 171 -1.52 3.74 22.36
CA ALA A 171 -2.52 4.03 23.37
C ALA A 171 -3.44 5.19 22.97
N ILE A 172 -2.90 6.24 22.35
CA ILE A 172 -3.69 7.30 21.73
C ILE A 172 -4.55 6.71 20.60
N ALA A 173 -3.95 5.92 19.69
CA ALA A 173 -4.66 5.35 18.54
C ALA A 173 -5.85 4.43 18.91
N ARG A 174 -5.90 3.88 20.13
CA ARG A 174 -7.01 3.03 20.59
C ARG A 174 -8.32 3.81 20.78
N GLY A 175 -8.25 5.10 21.09
CA GLY A 175 -9.43 5.94 21.32
C GLY A 175 -10.23 5.51 22.55
N ASN A 176 -9.61 5.48 23.72
CA ASN A 176 -10.29 5.29 25.01
C ASN A 176 -9.92 6.42 26.00
N ASP A 177 -10.47 6.43 27.21
CA ASP A 177 -10.22 7.51 28.18
C ASP A 177 -8.73 7.74 28.48
N TYR A 178 -7.91 6.69 28.41
CA TYR A 178 -6.46 6.81 28.58
C TYR A 178 -5.79 7.55 27.40
N SER A 179 -6.38 7.51 26.20
CA SER A 179 -5.96 8.32 25.06
C SER A 179 -6.05 9.82 25.35
N LEU A 180 -7.10 10.29 26.05
CA LEU A 180 -7.24 11.72 26.40
C LEU A 180 -6.13 12.17 27.35
N LEU A 181 -5.83 11.36 28.36
CA LEU A 181 -4.75 11.64 29.31
C LEU A 181 -3.40 11.78 28.60
N LEU A 182 -3.11 10.91 27.63
CA LEU A 182 -1.88 10.98 26.84
C LEU A 182 -1.85 12.17 25.89
N LEU A 183 -2.99 12.53 25.28
CA LEU A 183 -3.09 13.73 24.45
C LEU A 183 -2.84 15.01 25.26
N ASP A 184 -3.24 15.04 26.54
CA ASP A 184 -2.93 16.12 27.47
C ASP A 184 -1.44 16.10 27.89
N GLU A 185 -0.92 14.93 28.30
CA GLU A 185 0.47 14.75 28.74
C GLU A 185 1.48 15.15 27.66
N TRP A 186 1.21 14.76 26.42
CA TRP A 186 2.04 15.11 25.26
C TRP A 186 1.72 16.49 24.68
N GLU A 187 0.83 17.26 25.31
CA GLU A 187 0.39 18.60 24.88
C GLU A 187 -0.07 18.64 23.41
N ILE A 188 -0.72 17.57 22.94
CA ILE A 188 -1.20 17.45 21.56
C ILE A 188 -2.36 18.43 21.35
N THR A 189 -2.19 19.33 20.39
CA THR A 189 -3.21 20.34 20.03
C THR A 189 -3.99 19.94 18.79
N HIS A 190 -3.40 19.13 17.91
CA HIS A 190 -4.00 18.71 16.65
C HIS A 190 -3.83 17.21 16.44
N VAL A 191 -4.86 16.56 15.91
CA VAL A 191 -4.90 15.13 15.61
C VAL A 191 -5.36 14.97 14.16
N MET A 192 -4.57 14.29 13.32
CA MET A 192 -5.02 13.80 12.02
C MET A 192 -5.11 12.28 12.05
N LEU A 193 -6.32 11.75 11.89
CA LEU A 193 -6.62 10.33 12.00
C LEU A 193 -7.24 9.77 10.71
N ASP A 194 -7.18 8.45 10.56
CA ASP A 194 -7.95 7.75 9.52
C ASP A 194 -9.35 7.40 10.05
N GLY A 195 -10.38 8.06 9.54
CA GLY A 195 -11.77 7.91 10.00
C GLY A 195 -12.35 6.50 9.80
N ARG A 196 -11.77 5.67 8.92
CA ARG A 196 -12.19 4.27 8.73
C ARG A 196 -11.55 3.36 9.77
N TRP A 197 -10.28 3.55 10.07
CA TRP A 197 -9.51 2.67 10.95
C TRP A 197 -9.49 3.11 12.43
N GLN A 198 -9.68 4.39 12.71
CA GLN A 198 -9.56 4.98 14.05
C GLN A 198 -10.89 5.58 14.54
N ARG A 199 -12.00 4.87 14.27
CA ARG A 199 -13.35 5.31 14.64
C ARG A 199 -13.49 5.62 16.14
N ASN A 200 -12.94 4.77 17.01
CA ASN A 200 -13.04 4.98 18.46
C ASN A 200 -12.39 6.30 18.90
N LEU A 201 -11.23 6.64 18.32
CA LEU A 201 -10.55 7.89 18.66
C LEU A 201 -11.33 9.10 18.12
N HIS A 202 -11.88 8.99 16.90
CA HIS A 202 -12.72 10.02 16.32
C HIS A 202 -13.96 10.29 17.18
N GLU A 203 -14.71 9.25 17.54
CA GLU A 203 -15.91 9.35 18.37
C GLU A 203 -15.59 9.90 19.77
N LEU A 204 -14.50 9.44 20.39
CA LEU A 204 -14.04 9.94 21.68
C LEU A 204 -13.74 11.44 21.65
N LEU A 205 -12.98 11.90 20.65
CA LEU A 205 -12.62 13.31 20.54
C LEU A 205 -13.86 14.17 20.25
N LEU A 206 -14.78 13.73 19.39
CA LEU A 206 -16.04 14.45 19.14
C LEU A 206 -16.93 14.54 20.39
N ALA A 207 -16.89 13.54 21.27
CA ALA A 207 -17.64 13.55 22.53
C ALA A 207 -16.95 14.36 23.65
N THR A 208 -15.68 14.73 23.47
CA THR A 208 -14.88 15.42 24.49
C THR A 208 -14.96 16.93 24.31
N PRO A 209 -15.44 17.70 25.31
CA PRO A 209 -15.45 19.15 25.25
C PRO A 209 -14.05 19.72 24.99
N GLY A 210 -13.97 20.74 24.13
CA GLY A 210 -12.70 21.39 23.77
C GLY A 210 -11.97 20.76 22.58
N TRP A 211 -12.55 19.75 21.92
CA TRP A 211 -12.09 19.26 20.62
C TRP A 211 -13.11 19.58 19.53
N CYS A 212 -12.63 20.14 18.42
CA CYS A 212 -13.46 20.51 17.27
C CYS A 212 -12.88 19.90 16.00
N GLU A 213 -13.73 19.26 15.20
CA GLU A 213 -13.37 18.84 13.86
C GLU A 213 -13.17 20.06 12.96
N GLN A 214 -12.01 20.12 12.28
CA GLN A 214 -11.64 21.21 11.38
C GLN A 214 -11.75 20.80 9.91
N TYR A 215 -11.56 19.51 9.64
CA TYR A 215 -11.55 18.96 8.29
C TYR A 215 -11.95 17.48 8.31
N GLN A 216 -12.71 17.06 7.30
CA GLN A 216 -13.04 15.67 7.04
C GLN A 216 -13.14 15.42 5.53
N ASP A 217 -12.55 14.30 5.07
CA ASP A 217 -12.82 13.73 3.76
C ASP A 217 -13.14 12.23 3.84
N GLY A 218 -13.09 11.52 2.70
CA GLY A 218 -13.41 10.09 2.64
C GLY A 218 -12.48 9.18 3.45
N ARG A 219 -11.34 9.68 3.96
CA ARG A 219 -10.42 8.94 4.82
C ARG A 219 -9.85 9.71 5.98
N ALA A 220 -9.40 10.94 5.78
CA ALA A 220 -8.72 11.71 6.81
C ALA A 220 -9.69 12.61 7.56
N VAL A 221 -9.50 12.70 8.88
CA VAL A 221 -10.18 13.66 9.76
C VAL A 221 -9.12 14.42 10.52
N ILE A 222 -9.25 15.75 10.60
CA ILE A 222 -8.39 16.61 11.41
C ILE A 222 -9.24 17.22 12.51
N LEU A 223 -8.85 16.99 13.76
CA LEU A 223 -9.43 17.60 14.94
C LEU A 223 -8.39 18.49 15.61
N ALA A 224 -8.85 19.61 16.17
CA ALA A 224 -8.02 20.55 16.91
C ALA A 224 -8.65 20.86 18.26
N ARG A 225 -7.82 21.22 19.24
CA ARG A 225 -8.33 21.84 20.45
C ARG A 225 -8.92 23.20 20.12
N CYS A 226 -10.12 23.46 20.61
CA CYS A 226 -10.85 24.71 20.44
C CYS A 226 -11.26 25.25 21.82
N GLU A 227 -11.23 26.58 21.97
CA GLU A 227 -11.84 27.22 23.14
C GLU A 227 -13.36 27.02 23.05
N THR A 228 -13.95 26.46 24.11
CA THR A 228 -15.41 26.36 24.29
C THR A 228 -16.01 27.70 24.66
#